data_AF-A0A369QKH6-F1
#
_entry.id   AF-A0A369QKH6-F1
#
_cell.length_a   1.000
_cell.length_b   1.000
_cell.length_c   1.000
_cell.angle_alpha   90.00
_cell.angle_beta   90.00
_cell.angle_gamma   90.00
#
_symmetry.space_group_name_H-M   'P 1'
#
loop_
_entity.id
_entity.type
_entity.pdbx_description
1 polymer ?
#
loop_
_entity_poly.entity_id
_entity_poly.type
_entity_poly.pdbx_seq_one_letter_code
_entity_poly.pdbx_strand_id
1 'polypeptide(L)'
;MKESLPTQRKRQHSLREIVDAILWYLRVGSQWRNLPASFPKWALVYYYFHQWQADGTLAKRNWHLNIWERKRRKKEDSPSLWCIDSQSIKVAPFVSQQTGIDGNKKVNGRKGT
;
A
#
# COMPACT_ATOMS: atom_id res chain seq x y z
N MET A 1 -14.96 -6.81 -5.78
CA MET A 1 -13.77 -7.63 -6.15
C MET A 1 -13.74 -8.02 -7.63
N LYS A 2 -14.87 -8.45 -8.22
CA LYS A 2 -14.94 -8.83 -9.64
C LYS A 2 -14.71 -7.66 -10.62
N GLU A 3 -15.13 -6.44 -10.24
CA GLU A 3 -15.05 -5.25 -11.11
C GLU A 3 -13.66 -4.65 -11.33
N SER A 4 -12.65 -5.02 -10.53
CA SER A 4 -11.35 -4.32 -10.55
C SER A 4 -10.12 -5.22 -10.66
N LEU A 5 -10.29 -6.54 -10.57
CA LEU A 5 -9.19 -7.50 -10.62
C LEU A 5 -9.52 -8.60 -11.65
N PRO A 6 -8.53 -9.09 -12.43
CA PRO A 6 -8.74 -10.08 -13.48
C PRO A 6 -9.03 -11.47 -12.89
N THR A 7 -10.26 -11.66 -12.39
CA THR A 7 -10.68 -12.88 -11.68
C THR A 7 -10.93 -14.08 -12.60
N GLN A 8 -10.96 -13.87 -13.92
CA GLN A 8 -11.29 -14.89 -14.93
C GLN A 8 -10.18 -15.93 -15.16
N ARG A 9 -8.91 -15.60 -14.89
CA ARG A 9 -7.78 -16.53 -15.05
C ARG A 9 -7.80 -17.61 -13.95
N LYS A 10 -7.70 -18.88 -14.35
CA LYS A 10 -7.53 -20.01 -13.43
C LYS A 10 -6.21 -19.84 -12.67
N ARG A 11 -6.27 -19.87 -11.34
CA ARG A 11 -5.12 -19.72 -10.43
C ARG A 11 -5.19 -20.80 -9.37
N GLN A 12 -4.01 -21.19 -8.85
CA GLN A 12 -3.92 -22.09 -7.70
C GLN A 12 -4.45 -21.41 -6.43
N HIS A 13 -4.11 -20.13 -6.23
CA HIS A 13 -4.60 -19.32 -5.12
C HIS A 13 -5.58 -18.27 -5.62
N SER A 14 -6.65 -18.08 -4.86
CA SER A 14 -7.61 -17.02 -5.14
C SER A 14 -6.98 -15.65 -4.92
N LEU A 15 -7.42 -14.64 -5.68
CA LEU A 15 -6.98 -13.25 -5.43
C LEU A 15 -7.44 -12.74 -4.06
N ARG A 16 -8.46 -13.38 -3.46
CA ARG A 16 -8.90 -13.06 -2.10
C ARG A 16 -7.82 -13.39 -1.08
N GLU A 17 -7.27 -14.61 -1.13
CA GLU A 17 -6.19 -15.03 -0.24
C GLU A 17 -4.95 -14.15 -0.37
N ILE A 18 -4.60 -13.73 -1.59
CA ILE A 18 -3.49 -12.80 -1.82
C ILE A 18 -3.78 -11.44 -1.18
N VAL A 19 -4.99 -10.91 -1.34
CA VAL A 19 -5.38 -9.63 -0.73
C VAL A 19 -5.40 -9.74 0.80
N ASP A 20 -5.91 -10.83 1.36
CA ASP A 20 -5.92 -11.05 2.80
C ASP A 20 -4.50 -11.15 3.38
N ALA A 21 -3.58 -11.81 2.68
CA ALA A 21 -2.16 -11.85 3.06
C ALA A 21 -1.50 -10.46 3.03
N ILE A 22 -1.78 -9.65 2.00
CA ILE A 22 -1.31 -8.26 1.92
C ILE A 22 -1.87 -7.42 3.07
N LEU A 23 -3.17 -7.55 3.38
CA LEU A 23 -3.80 -6.80 4.47
C LEU A 23 -3.25 -7.23 5.84
N TRP A 24 -2.99 -8.52 6.03
CA TRP A 24 -2.30 -9.02 7.23
C TRP A 24 -0.92 -8.39 7.35
N TYR A 25 -0.13 -8.38 6.27
CA TYR A 25 1.20 -7.76 6.25
C TYR A 25 1.14 -6.27 6.60
N LEU A 26 0.22 -5.51 5.98
CA LEU A 26 0.06 -4.08 6.24
C LEU A 26 -0.39 -3.78 7.68
N ARG A 27 -1.11 -4.71 8.32
CA ARG A 27 -1.52 -4.58 9.72
C ARG A 27 -0.40 -4.91 10.70
N VAL A 28 0.40 -5.93 10.40
CA VAL A 28 1.40 -6.49 11.33
C VAL A 28 2.77 -5.84 11.17
N GLY A 29 3.15 -5.47 9.94
CA GLY A 29 4.46 -4.87 9.65
C GLY A 29 5.65 -5.83 9.84
N SER A 30 5.46 -7.13 9.55
CA SER A 30 6.55 -8.12 9.65
C SER A 30 7.49 -8.08 8.44
N GLN A 31 8.61 -8.81 8.50
CA GLN A 31 9.37 -9.12 7.29
C GLN A 31 8.53 -10.01 6.36
N TRP A 32 8.66 -9.84 5.03
CA TRP A 32 7.92 -10.65 4.05
C TRP A 32 8.13 -12.15 4.23
N ARG A 33 9.37 -12.56 4.54
CA ARG A 33 9.73 -13.98 4.78
C ARG A 33 9.04 -14.58 6.01
N ASN A 34 8.52 -13.76 6.92
CA ASN A 34 7.82 -14.19 8.13
C ASN A 34 6.30 -14.27 7.94
N LEU A 35 5.82 -14.22 6.69
CA LEU A 35 4.40 -14.42 6.40
C LEU A 35 3.95 -15.80 6.91
N PRO A 36 2.83 -15.90 7.66
CA PRO A 36 2.33 -17.16 8.20
C PRO A 36 2.13 -18.21 7.10
N ALA A 37 2.44 -19.46 7.41
CA ALA A 37 2.30 -20.59 6.49
C ALA A 37 0.84 -20.89 6.08
N SER A 38 -0.15 -20.31 6.78
CA SER A 38 -1.56 -20.36 6.40
C SER A 38 -1.88 -19.55 5.13
N PHE A 39 -0.99 -18.62 4.74
CA PHE A 39 -1.12 -17.85 3.51
C PHE A 39 -0.31 -18.46 2.36
N PRO A 40 -0.59 -18.06 1.10
CA PRO A 40 0.28 -18.41 -0.02
C PRO A 40 1.73 -18.00 0.24
N LYS A 41 2.69 -18.68 -0.42
CA LYS A 41 4.13 -18.41 -0.26
C LYS A 41 4.43 -16.92 -0.37
N TRP A 42 5.24 -16.40 0.54
CA TRP A 42 5.54 -14.96 0.62
C TRP A 42 6.00 -14.36 -0.71
N ALA A 43 6.77 -15.10 -1.52
CA ALA A 43 7.26 -14.63 -2.82
C ALA A 43 6.12 -14.37 -3.81
N LEU A 44 5.07 -15.19 -3.79
CA LEU A 44 3.89 -15.00 -4.62
C LEU A 44 3.08 -13.78 -4.16
N VAL A 45 2.90 -13.64 -2.85
CA VAL A 45 2.18 -12.48 -2.28
C VAL A 45 2.94 -11.20 -2.59
N TYR A 46 4.26 -11.21 -2.44
CA TYR A 46 5.12 -10.08 -2.77
C TYR A 46 5.09 -9.74 -4.26
N TYR A 47 5.11 -10.74 -5.15
CA TYR A 47 4.96 -10.53 -6.60
C TYR A 47 3.69 -9.74 -6.94
N TYR A 48 2.54 -10.14 -6.40
CA TYR A 48 1.28 -9.41 -6.60
C TYR A 48 1.32 -8.03 -5.97
N PHE A 49 1.83 -7.91 -4.74
CA PHE A 49 1.97 -6.62 -4.07
C PHE A 49 2.79 -5.63 -4.91
N HIS A 50 3.97 -6.04 -5.35
CA HIS A 50 4.88 -5.23 -6.14
C HIS A 50 4.26 -4.82 -7.48
N GLN A 51 3.67 -5.79 -8.20
CA GLN A 51 3.02 -5.50 -9.48
C GLN A 51 1.83 -4.52 -9.30
N TRP A 52 0.99 -4.75 -8.31
CA TRP A 52 -0.19 -3.92 -8.06
C TRP A 52 0.11 -2.55 -7.46
N GLN A 53 1.27 -2.41 -6.82
CA GLN A 53 1.79 -1.12 -6.41
C GLN A 53 2.25 -0.33 -7.64
N ALA A 54 3.02 -0.96 -8.53
CA ALA A 54 3.57 -0.32 -9.71
C ALA A 54 2.49 0.09 -10.73
N ASP A 55 1.47 -0.75 -10.94
CA ASP A 55 0.38 -0.47 -11.89
C ASP A 55 -0.78 0.36 -11.30
N GLY A 56 -0.68 0.76 -10.02
CA GLY A 56 -1.69 1.56 -9.34
C GLY A 56 -2.96 0.79 -8.91
N THR A 57 -3.02 -0.52 -9.10
CA THR A 57 -4.17 -1.36 -8.70
C THR A 57 -4.50 -1.21 -7.21
N LEU A 58 -3.49 -1.15 -6.33
CA LEU A 58 -3.70 -0.95 -4.90
C LEU A 58 -4.34 0.41 -4.60
N ALA A 59 -3.84 1.48 -5.22
CA ALA A 59 -4.36 2.83 -5.06
C ALA A 59 -5.83 2.93 -5.54
N LYS A 60 -6.11 2.39 -6.73
CA LYS A 60 -7.47 2.33 -7.28
C LYS A 60 -8.42 1.56 -6.35
N ARG A 61 -7.98 0.41 -5.82
CA ARG A 61 -8.77 -0.35 -4.84
C ARG A 61 -9.04 0.43 -3.56
N ASN A 62 -8.03 1.10 -3.01
CA ASN A 62 -8.18 1.89 -1.81
C ASN A 62 -9.18 3.04 -2.02
N TRP A 63 -9.11 3.70 -3.18
CA TRP A 63 -10.07 4.73 -3.59
C TRP A 63 -11.52 4.22 -3.58
N HIS A 64 -11.79 3.08 -4.24
CA HIS A 64 -13.14 2.49 -4.26
C HIS A 64 -13.62 2.08 -2.86
N LEU A 65 -12.73 1.52 -2.02
CA LEU A 65 -13.08 1.15 -0.64
C LEU A 65 -13.42 2.38 0.21
N ASN A 66 -12.69 3.48 0.03
CA ASN A 66 -12.99 4.75 0.71
C ASN A 66 -14.36 5.29 0.29
N ILE A 67 -14.69 5.30 -1.00
CA ILE A 67 -16.02 5.71 -1.48
C ILE A 67 -17.11 4.83 -0.86
N TRP A 68 -16.93 3.51 -0.88
CA TRP A 68 -17.89 2.58 -0.27
C TRP A 68 -18.10 2.83 1.22
N GLU A 69 -17.02 3.05 1.97
CA GLU A 69 -17.12 3.35 3.41
C GLU A 69 -17.81 4.69 3.67
N ARG A 70 -17.59 5.68 2.83
CA ARG A 70 -18.27 6.99 2.91
C ARG A 70 -19.77 6.86 2.65
N LYS A 71 -20.16 6.15 1.58
CA LYS A 71 -21.58 5.84 1.30
C LYS A 71 -22.23 5.09 2.45
N ARG A 72 -21.55 4.07 3.00
CA ARG A 72 -22.03 3.31 4.17
C ARG A 72 -22.30 4.22 5.38
N ARG A 73 -21.50 5.26 5.56
CA ARG A 73 -21.67 6.28 6.61
C ARG A 73 -22.61 7.44 6.20
N LYS A 74 -23.34 7.32 5.09
CA LYS A 74 -24.23 8.36 4.55
C LYS A 74 -23.51 9.70 4.30
N LYS A 75 -22.28 9.62 3.78
CA LYS A 75 -21.48 10.79 3.35
C LYS A 75 -21.32 10.80 1.84
N GLU A 76 -21.07 11.99 1.29
CA GLU A 76 -20.72 12.20 -0.13
C GLU A 76 -19.46 11.41 -0.54
N ASP A 77 -19.39 11.01 -1.82
CA ASP A 77 -18.31 10.19 -2.37
C ASP A 77 -16.96 10.87 -2.26
N SER A 78 -16.91 12.17 -2.53
CA SER A 78 -15.72 12.99 -2.36
C SER A 78 -15.58 13.47 -0.91
N PRO A 79 -14.35 13.49 -0.35
CA PRO A 79 -14.11 14.12 0.94
C PRO A 79 -14.20 15.64 0.84
N SER A 80 -14.72 16.29 1.89
CA SER A 80 -14.80 17.75 2.00
C SER A 80 -13.46 18.39 2.38
N LEU A 81 -12.50 17.60 2.88
CA LEU A 81 -11.16 18.04 3.28
C LEU A 81 -10.14 16.98 2.88
N TRP A 82 -9.00 17.43 2.36
CA TRP A 82 -7.85 16.59 2.04
C TRP A 82 -6.69 16.95 2.96
N CYS A 83 -6.25 16.00 3.78
CA CYS A 83 -5.03 16.13 4.56
C CYS A 83 -3.86 15.57 3.73
N ILE A 84 -2.98 16.45 3.26
CA ILE A 84 -1.74 16.06 2.58
C ILE A 84 -0.62 16.28 3.59
N ASP A 85 0.02 15.19 4.01
CA ASP A 85 1.20 15.23 4.86
C ASP A 85 2.45 14.89 4.06
N SER A 86 3.59 15.47 4.44
CA SER A 86 4.87 15.17 3.84
C SER A 86 5.78 14.43 4.84
N GLN A 87 6.32 13.30 4.40
CA GLN A 87 7.24 12.52 5.22
C GLN A 87 8.70 12.82 4.84
N SER A 88 9.51 13.08 5.85
CA SER A 88 10.96 13.23 5.74
C SER A 88 11.60 12.01 6.38
N ILE A 89 12.33 11.21 5.60
CA ILE A 89 13.06 10.03 6.10
C ILE A 89 14.51 10.44 6.30
N LYS A 90 15.05 10.21 7.51
CA LYS A 90 16.46 10.48 7.80
C LYS A 90 17.34 9.63 6.90
N VAL A 91 18.27 10.26 6.19
CA VAL A 91 19.20 9.54 5.31
C VAL A 91 20.32 8.89 6.11
N ALA A 92 20.81 7.76 5.62
CA ALA A 92 22.01 7.14 6.15
C ALA A 92 23.24 8.04 5.91
N PRO A 93 24.31 7.91 6.74
CA PRO A 93 25.57 8.61 6.50
C PRO A 93 26.08 8.38 5.06
N PHE A 94 26.71 9.41 4.48
CA PHE A 94 27.33 9.38 3.14
C PHE A 94 26.38 9.31 1.92
N VAL A 95 25.07 9.39 2.11
CA VAL A 95 24.11 9.57 1.01
C VAL A 95 23.94 11.07 0.74
N SER A 96 24.30 11.54 -0.45
CA SER A 96 24.20 12.95 -0.89
C SER A 96 23.21 13.20 -2.03
N GLN A 97 22.67 12.14 -2.63
CA GLN A 97 21.76 12.24 -3.77
C GLN A 97 20.31 12.45 -3.32
N GLN A 98 19.65 13.48 -3.87
CA GLN A 98 18.25 13.82 -3.58
C GLN A 98 17.97 14.02 -2.08
N THR A 99 18.92 14.61 -1.36
CA THR A 99 18.82 14.94 0.07
C THR A 99 18.54 16.42 0.28
N GLY A 100 17.89 16.77 1.39
CA GLY A 100 17.65 18.15 1.79
C GLY A 100 17.37 18.26 3.29
N ILE A 101 17.57 19.45 3.84
CA ILE A 101 17.25 19.73 5.24
C ILE A 101 15.79 20.12 5.33
N ASP A 102 15.02 19.33 6.09
CA ASP A 102 13.71 19.75 6.55
C ASP A 102 13.90 20.81 7.64
N GLY A 103 13.64 22.09 7.33
CA GLY A 103 13.91 23.20 8.25
C GLY A 103 13.09 23.15 9.55
N ASN A 104 11.91 22.53 9.52
CA ASN A 104 11.08 22.38 10.71
C ASN A 104 11.58 21.24 11.60
N LYS A 105 11.89 20.08 10.99
CA LYS A 105 12.36 18.89 11.72
C LYS A 105 13.87 18.92 12.01
N LYS A 106 14.62 19.83 11.37
CA LYS A 106 16.09 19.91 11.38
C LYS A 106 16.77 18.57 11.02
N VAL A 107 16.12 17.77 10.17
CA VAL A 107 16.62 16.47 9.73
C VAL A 107 17.17 16.63 8.32
N ASN A 108 18.44 16.24 8.13
CA ASN A 108 18.95 15.95 6.80
C ASN A 108 18.30 14.63 6.35
N GLY A 109 17.39 14.75 5.39
CA GLY A 109 16.55 13.64 4.98
C GLY A 109 16.31 13.63 3.48
N ARG A 110 15.65 12.58 3.04
CA ARG A 110 15.11 12.47 1.69
C ARG A 110 13.60 12.64 1.79
N LYS A 111 13.04 13.49 0.92
CA LYS A 111 11.60 13.60 0.75
C LYS A 111 11.12 12.50 -0.19
N GLY A 112 10.16 11.70 0.26
CA GLY A 112 9.40 10.82 -0.61
C GLY A 112 8.14 11.56 -1.06
N THR A 113 7.94 11.70 -2.37
CA THR A 113 6.63 12.00 -2.98
C THR A 113 5.80 10.75 -3.09
#